data_AF-A0A1B0G6Q1-F1
#
_entry.id   AF-A0A1B0G6Q1-F1
#
_cell.length_a   1.000
_cell.length_b   1.000
_cell.length_c   1.000
_cell.angle_alpha   90.00
_cell.angle_beta   90.00
_cell.angle_gamma   90.00
#
_symmetry.space_group_name_H-M   'P 1'
#
loop_
_entity.id
_entity.type
_entity.pdbx_description
1 polymer ?
#
loop_
_entity_poly.entity_id
_entity_poly.type
_entity_poly.pdbx_seq_one_letter_code
_entity_poly.pdbx_strand_id
1 'polypeptide(L)'
;MNFITMLKDFQSMGCTDQSKCAVACRVYMDLVEDKRYTDIKKIFDENLNIIYLKSQFSTTGLVTILPTLDCQEVDFQLIEQLQSKNENKSLTLAICDTSSNILYYKLTNGFVEKT
;
A
#
# COMPACT_ATOMS: atom_id res chain seq x y z
N MET A 1 -11.29 -13.88 7.71
CA MET A 1 -11.81 -12.49 7.60
C MET A 1 -12.80 -12.43 6.44
N ASN A 2 -13.84 -11.60 6.51
CA ASN A 2 -14.77 -11.38 5.38
C ASN A 2 -14.37 -10.11 4.62
N PHE A 3 -14.16 -10.22 3.31
CA PHE A 3 -13.77 -9.10 2.43
C PHE A 3 -14.74 -7.93 2.52
N ILE A 4 -16.05 -8.18 2.58
CA ILE A 4 -17.08 -7.12 2.62
C ILE A 4 -16.96 -6.30 3.91
N THR A 5 -16.66 -6.96 5.04
CA THR A 5 -16.48 -6.27 6.33
C THR A 5 -15.23 -5.39 6.31
N MET A 6 -14.12 -5.88 5.74
CA MET A 6 -12.89 -5.10 5.63
C MET A 6 -13.02 -3.94 4.64
N LEU A 7 -13.72 -4.13 3.52
CA LEU A 7 -13.96 -3.05 2.57
C LEU A 7 -14.70 -1.88 3.23
N LYS A 8 -15.72 -2.16 4.04
CA LYS A 8 -16.45 -1.12 4.80
C LYS A 8 -15.55 -0.40 5.81
N ASP A 9 -14.63 -1.11 6.43
CA ASP A 9 -13.66 -0.53 7.36
C ASP A 9 -12.74 0.46 6.65
N PHE A 10 -12.19 0.12 5.47
CA PHE A 10 -11.41 1.06 4.65
C PHE A 10 -12.24 2.25 4.16
N GLN A 11 -13.50 2.04 3.77
CA GLN A 11 -14.39 3.15 3.37
C GLN A 11 -14.69 4.10 4.54
N SER A 12 -14.75 3.58 5.77
CA SER A 12 -15.00 4.40 6.96
C SER A 12 -13.82 5.28 7.36
N MET A 13 -12.62 5.06 6.79
CA MET A 13 -11.44 5.88 7.02
C MET A 13 -11.48 7.25 6.32
N GLY A 14 -12.50 7.52 5.49
CA GLY A 14 -12.65 8.80 4.78
C GLY A 14 -12.29 8.76 3.29
N CYS A 15 -11.85 7.61 2.77
CA CYS A 15 -11.57 7.45 1.34
C CYS A 15 -12.88 7.25 0.56
N THR A 16 -13.18 8.17 -0.37
CA THR A 16 -14.37 8.11 -1.23
C THR A 16 -14.16 7.25 -2.49
N ASP A 17 -12.91 6.91 -2.80
CA ASP A 17 -12.55 6.11 -3.96
C ASP A 17 -12.67 4.60 -3.64
N GLN A 18 -13.67 3.97 -4.24
CA GLN A 18 -13.95 2.55 -4.04
C GLN A 18 -12.82 1.64 -4.54
N SER A 19 -12.13 2.04 -5.61
CA SER A 19 -11.03 1.26 -6.19
C SER A 19 -9.84 1.24 -5.23
N LYS A 20 -9.51 2.40 -4.63
CA LYS A 20 -8.46 2.51 -3.60
C LYS A 20 -8.79 1.68 -2.35
N CYS A 21 -10.05 1.71 -1.91
CA CYS A 21 -10.50 0.89 -0.78
C CYS A 21 -10.41 -0.61 -1.09
N ALA A 22 -10.83 -1.03 -2.28
CA ALA A 22 -10.81 -2.44 -2.68
C ALA A 22 -9.38 -2.98 -2.81
N VAL A 23 -8.49 -2.23 -3.45
CA VAL A 23 -7.08 -2.65 -3.60
C VAL A 23 -6.36 -2.69 -2.26
N ALA A 24 -6.57 -1.69 -1.39
CA ALA A 24 -6.00 -1.69 -0.04
C ALA A 24 -6.52 -2.83 0.83
N CYS A 25 -7.82 -3.14 0.71
CA CYS A 25 -8.42 -4.30 1.38
C CYS A 25 -7.78 -5.61 0.93
N ARG A 26 -7.53 -5.78 -0.38
CA ARG A 26 -6.91 -6.99 -0.93
C ARG A 26 -5.48 -7.16 -0.41
N VAL A 27 -4.67 -6.11 -0.50
CA VAL A 27 -3.29 -6.12 0.03
C VAL A 27 -3.27 -6.37 1.53
N TYR A 28 -4.17 -5.76 2.29
CA TYR A 28 -4.25 -5.98 3.73
C TYR A 28 -4.56 -7.45 4.07
N MET A 29 -5.51 -8.07 3.37
CA MET A 29 -5.84 -9.48 3.61
C MET A 29 -4.66 -10.40 3.30
N ASP A 30 -3.96 -10.18 2.18
CA ASP A 30 -2.76 -10.95 1.82
C ASP A 30 -1.65 -10.82 2.88
N LEU A 31 -1.37 -9.59 3.34
CA LEU A 31 -0.38 -9.34 4.39
C LEU A 31 -0.75 -9.98 5.73
N VAL A 32 -2.03 -10.06 6.08
CA VAL A 32 -2.50 -10.72 7.32
C VAL A 32 -2.30 -12.23 7.26
N GLU A 33 -2.42 -12.84 6.08
CA GLU A 33 -2.16 -14.28 5.88
C GLU A 33 -0.65 -14.60 5.91
N ASP A 34 0.20 -13.65 5.51
CA ASP A 34 1.64 -13.77 5.57
C ASP A 34 2.23 -13.48 6.96
N LYS A 35 2.61 -14.54 7.67
CA LYS A 35 3.21 -14.49 9.02
C LYS A 35 4.49 -13.66 9.14
N ARG A 36 5.13 -13.28 8.02
CA ARG A 36 6.32 -12.42 8.02
C ARG A 36 6.01 -10.98 8.36
N TYR A 37 4.76 -10.55 8.14
CA TYR A 37 4.25 -9.21 8.44
C TYR A 37 3.54 -9.20 9.78
N THR A 38 3.82 -8.19 10.58
CA THR A 38 3.25 -7.99 11.92
C THR A 38 2.86 -6.53 12.11
N ASP A 39 1.98 -6.24 13.09
CA ASP A 39 1.52 -4.88 13.42
C ASP A 39 1.04 -4.08 12.18
N ILE A 40 0.19 -4.69 11.34
CA ILE A 40 -0.30 -4.07 10.11
C ILE A 40 -1.30 -2.95 10.45
N LYS A 41 -0.86 -1.70 10.27
CA LYS A 41 -1.65 -0.48 10.47
C LYS A 41 -2.14 0.06 9.13
N LYS A 42 -3.42 0.41 9.10
CA LYS A 42 -4.09 1.04 7.95
C LYS A 42 -4.05 2.55 8.14
N ILE A 43 -3.57 3.29 7.15
CA ILE A 43 -3.51 4.75 7.21
C ILE A 43 -4.13 5.34 5.94
N PHE A 44 -5.01 6.31 6.13
CA PHE A 44 -5.51 7.18 5.06
C PHE A 44 -4.89 8.56 5.24
N ASP A 45 -4.19 9.05 4.21
CA ASP A 45 -3.64 10.40 4.19
C ASP A 45 -4.57 11.29 3.39
N GLU A 46 -5.33 12.12 4.07
CA GLU A 46 -6.31 13.03 3.47
C GLU A 46 -5.67 14.05 2.53
N ASN A 47 -4.44 14.50 2.82
CA ASN A 47 -3.77 15.52 2.01
C ASN A 47 -3.36 14.97 0.64
N LEU A 48 -3.00 13.69 0.61
CA LEU A 48 -2.58 12.98 -0.59
C LEU A 48 -3.71 12.14 -1.21
N ASN A 49 -4.85 12.03 -0.51
CA ASN A 49 -5.99 11.19 -0.85
C ASN A 49 -5.57 9.74 -1.20
N ILE A 50 -4.75 9.13 -0.34
CA ILE A 50 -4.23 7.76 -0.53
C ILE A 50 -4.39 6.92 0.71
N ILE A 51 -4.54 5.61 0.49
CA ILE A 51 -4.48 4.59 1.53
C ILE A 51 -3.14 3.89 1.41
N TYR A 52 -2.41 3.78 2.51
CA TYR A 52 -1.21 2.96 2.60
C TYR A 52 -1.21 2.17 3.91
N LEU A 53 -0.40 1.12 3.93
CA LEU A 53 -0.27 0.23 5.08
C LEU A 53 1.14 0.41 5.67
N LYS A 54 1.24 0.42 6.99
CA LYS A 54 2.52 0.29 7.69
C LYS A 54 2.56 -1.04 8.41
N SER A 55 3.65 -1.79 8.29
CA SER A 55 3.80 -3.08 8.95
C SER A 55 5.26 -3.30 9.34
N GLN A 56 5.48 -4.14 10.33
CA GLN A 56 6.79 -4.64 10.70
C GLN A 56 7.07 -5.94 9.92
N PHE A 57 8.06 -5.90 9.03
CA PHE A 57 8.56 -7.07 8.31
C PHE A 57 9.74 -7.70 9.04
N SER A 58 9.71 -9.03 9.16
CA SER A 58 10.65 -9.80 10.00
C SER A 58 12.14 -9.55 9.71
N THR A 59 12.53 -9.25 8.46
CA THR A 59 13.95 -9.09 8.08
C THR A 59 14.39 -7.63 7.90
N THR A 60 13.49 -6.72 7.55
CA THR A 60 13.85 -5.33 7.18
C THR A 60 13.30 -4.28 8.14
N GLY A 61 12.51 -4.69 9.12
CA GLY A 61 11.90 -3.77 10.09
C GLY A 61 10.63 -3.11 9.57
N LEU A 62 10.40 -1.85 9.96
CA LEU A 62 9.21 -1.10 9.57
C LEU A 62 9.19 -0.84 8.06
N VAL A 63 8.13 -1.29 7.41
CA VAL A 63 7.89 -1.12 5.98
C VAL A 63 6.58 -0.39 5.74
N THR A 64 6.60 0.51 4.76
CA THR A 64 5.40 1.16 4.25
C THR A 64 5.04 0.50 2.93
N ILE A 65 3.80 0.02 2.81
CA ILE A 65 3.26 -0.62 1.61
C ILE A 65 2.20 0.29 0.99
N LEU A 66 2.35 0.61 -0.29
CA LEU A 66 1.38 1.35 -1.09
C LEU A 66 0.63 0.38 -2.02
N PRO A 67 -0.67 0.11 -1.78
CA PRO A 67 -1.52 -0.64 -2.69
C PRO A 67 -1.76 0.13 -3.99
N THR A 68 -1.60 -0.51 -5.15
CA THR A 68 -1.78 0.12 -6.46
C THR A 68 -2.33 -0.89 -7.46
N LEU A 69 -3.24 -0.45 -8.34
CA LEU A 69 -3.73 -1.30 -9.42
C LEU A 69 -2.73 -1.34 -10.57
N ASP A 70 -2.63 -2.47 -11.27
CA ASP A 70 -1.77 -2.64 -12.44
C ASP A 70 -2.07 -1.66 -13.58
N CYS A 71 -3.33 -1.22 -13.68
CA CYS A 71 -3.80 -0.25 -14.67
C CYS A 71 -3.66 1.22 -14.23
N GLN A 72 -3.23 1.49 -13.00
CA GLN A 72 -3.04 2.85 -12.52
C GLN A 72 -1.63 3.35 -12.84
N GLU A 73 -1.55 4.58 -13.34
CA GLU A 73 -0.27 5.26 -13.49
C GLU A 73 0.37 5.46 -12.13
N VAL A 74 1.68 5.24 -12.10
CA VAL A 74 2.49 5.38 -10.89
C VAL A 74 2.90 6.84 -10.75
N ASP A 75 2.32 7.53 -9.77
CA ASP A 75 2.69 8.91 -9.45
C ASP A 75 4.01 8.93 -8.65
N PHE A 76 5.08 9.29 -9.36
CA PHE A 76 6.41 9.39 -8.78
C PHE A 76 6.52 10.48 -7.71
N GLN A 77 5.83 11.62 -7.86
CA GLN A 77 5.86 12.68 -6.85
C GLN A 77 5.22 12.21 -5.54
N LEU A 78 4.12 11.46 -5.64
CA LEU A 78 3.46 10.85 -4.49
C LEU A 78 4.36 9.83 -3.78
N ILE A 79 5.09 9.01 -4.55
CA ILE A 79 6.05 8.06 -3.99
C ILE A 79 7.18 8.79 -3.27
N GLU A 80 7.76 9.84 -3.85
CA GLU A 80 8.80 10.65 -3.20
C GLU A 80 8.28 11.27 -1.90
N GLN A 81 7.06 11.82 -1.91
CA GLN A 81 6.44 12.38 -0.71
C GLN A 81 6.25 11.31 0.38
N LEU A 82 5.78 10.11 0.03
CA LEU A 82 5.67 9.01 0.99
C LEU A 82 7.02 8.53 1.52
N GLN A 83 8.02 8.42 0.65
CA GLN A 83 9.38 8.06 1.05
C GLN A 83 9.99 9.11 1.98
N SER A 84 9.74 10.40 1.74
CA SER A 84 10.21 11.49 2.60
C SER A 84 9.61 11.42 4.02
N LYS A 85 8.40 10.86 4.17
CA LYS A 85 7.74 10.60 5.46
C LYS A 85 8.25 9.32 6.16
N ASN A 86 9.05 8.50 5.48
CA ASN A 86 9.59 7.24 6.02
C ASN A 86 11.06 7.43 6.42
N GLU A 87 11.43 6.96 7.62
CA GLU A 87 12.80 7.06 8.14
C GLU A 87 13.83 6.42 7.19
N ASN A 88 13.46 5.28 6.57
CA ASN A 88 14.32 4.51 5.68
C ASN A 88 14.25 4.94 4.20
N LYS A 89 13.54 6.03 3.86
CA LYS A 89 13.32 6.51 2.47
C LYS A 89 13.01 5.39 1.46
N SER A 90 12.31 4.36 1.91
CA SER A 90 11.91 3.22 1.10
C SER A 90 10.43 3.00 1.23
N LEU A 91 9.86 2.45 0.17
CA LEU A 91 8.45 2.17 0.03
C LEU A 91 8.31 0.82 -0.69
N THR A 92 7.32 0.03 -0.33
CA THR A 92 6.98 -1.19 -1.08
C THR A 92 5.71 -0.91 -1.87
N LEU A 93 5.76 -1.05 -3.19
CA LEU A 93 4.58 -0.98 -4.04
C LEU A 93 3.95 -2.38 -4.13
N ALA A 94 2.68 -2.48 -3.77
CA ALA A 94 1.90 -3.71 -3.90
C ALA A 94 0.98 -3.58 -5.11
N ILE A 95 1.45 -4.08 -6.26
CA ILE A 95 0.75 -4.01 -7.54
C ILE A 95 -0.24 -5.16 -7.62
N CYS A 96 -1.51 -4.81 -7.74
CA CYS A 96 -2.64 -5.73 -7.78
C CYS A 96 -3.18 -5.80 -9.20
N ASP A 97 -3.15 -7.00 -9.81
CA ASP A 97 -3.77 -7.23 -11.10
C ASP A 97 -5.27 -7.58 -10.99
N THR A 98 -5.94 -7.75 -12.13
CA THR A 98 -7.35 -8.19 -12.18
C THR A 98 -7.56 -9.66 -11.80
N SER A 99 -6.51 -10.49 -11.78
CA SER A 99 -6.58 -11.93 -11.52
C SER A 99 -6.37 -12.31 -10.05
N SER A 100 -6.35 -11.32 -9.14
CA SER A 100 -6.11 -11.44 -7.70
C SER A 100 -4.64 -11.66 -7.29
N ASN A 101 -3.69 -11.62 -8.22
CA ASN A 101 -2.28 -11.70 -7.88
C ASN A 101 -1.75 -10.36 -7.35
N ILE A 102 -0.86 -10.42 -6.36
CA ILE A 102 -0.23 -9.24 -5.78
C ILE A 102 1.28 -9.37 -5.92
N LEU A 103 1.90 -8.37 -6.56
CA LEU A 103 3.35 -8.27 -6.71
C LEU A 103 3.89 -7.19 -5.80
N TYR A 104 4.92 -7.51 -5.02
CA TYR A 104 5.55 -6.60 -4.08
C TYR A 104 6.91 -6.13 -4.61
N TYR A 105 7.01 -4.85 -4.94
CA TYR A 105 8.25 -4.22 -5.42
C TYR A 105 8.77 -3.22 -4.39
N LYS A 106 9.99 -3.43 -3.89
CA LYS A 106 10.65 -2.46 -3.02
C LYS A 106 11.24 -1.34 -3.87
N LEU A 107 10.76 -0.12 -3.66
CA LEU A 107 11.28 1.11 -4.23
C LEU A 107 12.24 1.77 -3.23
N THR A 108 13.45 2.04 -3.70
CA THR A 108 14.49 2.77 -2.96
C THR A 108 14.80 4.09 -3.64
N ASN A 109 15.53 4.97 -2.96
CA ASN A 109 16.05 6.20 -3.55
C ASN A 109 16.78 5.94 -4.89
N GLY A 110 16.62 6.85 -5.84
CA GLY A 110 17.25 6.76 -7.16
C GLY A 110 16.42 6.06 -8.24
N PHE A 111 15.12 5.84 -8.01
CA PHE A 111 14.22 5.51 -9.10
C PHE A 111 14.11 6.73 -10.04
N VAL A 112 14.02 6.47 -11.34
CA VAL A 112 13.94 7.51 -12.36
C VAL A 112 12.85 7.15 -13.35
N GLU A 113 12.18 8.16 -13.87
CA GLU A 113 11.28 7.99 -15.01
C GLU A 113 12.10 7.53 -16.22
N LYS A 114 11.58 6.54 -16.94
CA LYS A 114 12.24 6.06 -18.16
C LYS A 114 12.09 7.12 -19.25
N THR A 115 13.15 7.87 -19.48
CA THR A 115 13.28 8.86 -20.56
C THR A 115 13.46 8.19 -21.92
#